data_AF-A0A4R7KB41-F1
#
_entry.id   AF-A0A4R7KB41-F1
#
_cell.length_a   1.000
_cell.length_b   1.000
_cell.length_c   1.000
_cell.angle_alpha   90.00
_cell.angle_beta   90.00
_cell.angle_gamma   90.00
#
_symmetry.space_group_name_H-M   'P 1'
#
loop_
_entity.id
_entity.type
_entity.pdbx_description
1 polymer ?
#
loop_
_entity_poly.entity_id
_entity_poly.type
_entity_poly.pdbx_seq_one_letter_code
_entity_poly.pdbx_strand_id
1 'polypeptide(L)'
;MLISSVIGCNQQQKEKKDEIIEPTIVKAPDHIISLKQADAIYDNYSQHRVQIIEDYENQKRPTEEKFEASRFVDFDYETLKQYMAYLDQEAAAAGVHKITKLRLYFANYPNEEKFSNGKPVIHKRQNSIFMVPTLEDGGINYGFYIGENGKAELIKDWKANMKDGLGNHINKKENAYAGFAPTFTLNSSLQGSKSLAFNFGQGGPPPKTDF
;
A
#
# COMPACT_ATOMS: atom_id res chain seq x y z
N MET A 1 -25.41 -35.31 -71.00
CA MET A 1 -25.55 -34.11 -70.14
C MET A 1 -26.58 -34.46 -69.08
N LEU A 2 -26.37 -34.39 -67.77
CA LEU A 2 -25.41 -33.69 -66.92
C LEU A 2 -25.04 -34.64 -65.76
N ILE A 3 -23.76 -34.63 -65.37
CA ILE A 3 -23.23 -35.34 -64.19
C ILE A 3 -23.48 -34.43 -62.98
N SER A 4 -24.12 -34.93 -61.92
CA SER A 4 -24.16 -34.26 -60.61
C SER A 4 -23.61 -35.21 -59.55
N SER A 5 -22.34 -35.02 -59.24
CA SER A 5 -21.65 -35.55 -58.08
C SER A 5 -21.93 -34.64 -56.88
N VAL A 6 -22.54 -35.17 -55.81
CA VAL A 6 -22.54 -34.52 -54.50
C VAL A 6 -21.52 -35.22 -53.62
N ILE A 7 -20.35 -34.58 -53.53
CA ILE A 7 -19.33 -34.84 -52.52
C ILE A 7 -19.87 -34.25 -51.21
N GLY A 8 -20.31 -35.13 -50.30
CA GLY A 8 -20.58 -34.75 -48.92
C GLY A 8 -19.26 -34.49 -48.20
N CYS A 9 -18.88 -33.21 -48.08
CA CYS A 9 -17.75 -32.77 -47.27
C CYS A 9 -17.99 -33.12 -45.80
N ASN A 10 -17.14 -34.00 -45.28
CA ASN A 10 -16.99 -34.28 -43.87
C ASN A 10 -16.50 -32.99 -43.17
N GLN A 11 -17.38 -32.27 -42.48
CA GLN A 11 -16.98 -31.16 -41.61
C GLN A 11 -16.23 -31.75 -40.41
N GLN A 12 -14.90 -31.84 -40.55
CA GLN A 12 -14.03 -31.94 -39.38
C GLN A 12 -14.23 -30.68 -38.54
N GLN A 13 -14.91 -30.87 -37.42
CA GLN A 13 -14.91 -29.99 -36.28
C GLN A 13 -13.44 -29.68 -35.97
N LYS A 14 -12.98 -28.47 -36.33
CA LYS A 14 -11.72 -27.95 -35.79
C LYS A 14 -11.96 -27.77 -34.30
N GLU A 15 -11.51 -28.75 -33.52
CA GLU A 15 -11.22 -28.54 -32.10
C GLU A 15 -10.43 -27.24 -32.00
N LYS A 16 -11.03 -26.24 -31.34
CA LYS A 16 -10.25 -25.13 -30.79
C LYS A 16 -9.26 -25.79 -29.85
N LYS A 17 -8.02 -25.94 -30.29
CA LYS A 17 -6.90 -26.08 -29.37
C LYS A 17 -6.96 -24.84 -28.49
N ASP A 18 -7.38 -25.01 -27.25
CA ASP A 18 -7.09 -24.06 -26.21
C ASP A 18 -5.58 -23.80 -26.28
N GLU A 19 -5.20 -22.58 -26.66
CA GLU A 19 -3.82 -22.13 -26.50
C GLU A 19 -3.51 -22.25 -25.01
N ILE A 20 -2.74 -23.26 -24.65
CA ILE A 20 -2.11 -23.36 -23.34
C ILE A 20 -1.18 -22.15 -23.28
N ILE A 21 -1.65 -21.07 -22.66
CA ILE A 21 -0.82 -19.93 -22.31
C ILE A 21 0.15 -20.47 -21.26
N GLU A 22 1.35 -20.88 -21.69
CA GLU A 22 2.41 -21.21 -20.75
C GLU A 22 2.61 -20.01 -19.81
N PRO A 23 2.59 -20.21 -18.48
CA PRO A 23 2.75 -19.12 -17.55
C PRO A 23 4.08 -18.43 -17.84
N THR A 24 4.04 -17.13 -18.10
CA THR A 24 5.23 -16.31 -18.34
C THR A 24 6.10 -16.39 -17.09
N ILE A 25 7.29 -16.98 -17.22
CA ILE A 25 8.22 -17.14 -16.10
C ILE A 25 8.73 -15.74 -15.69
N VAL A 26 8.27 -15.24 -14.55
CA VAL A 26 8.75 -13.99 -13.97
C VAL A 26 10.11 -14.23 -13.34
N LYS A 27 11.13 -13.47 -13.76
CA LYS A 27 12.48 -13.55 -13.17
C LYS A 27 12.46 -13.03 -11.73
N ALA A 28 13.21 -13.69 -10.86
CA ALA A 28 13.44 -13.23 -9.50
C ALA A 28 14.11 -11.84 -9.50
N PRO A 29 13.65 -10.89 -8.66
CA PRO A 29 14.35 -9.62 -8.45
C PRO A 29 15.76 -9.80 -7.87
N ASP A 30 16.68 -8.93 -8.29
CA ASP A 30 18.11 -8.99 -7.90
C ASP A 30 18.38 -8.76 -6.40
N HIS A 31 17.39 -8.28 -5.64
CA HIS A 31 17.53 -7.87 -4.24
C HIS A 31 16.90 -8.85 -3.23
N ILE A 32 16.52 -10.06 -3.65
CA ILE A 32 16.11 -11.10 -2.70
C ILE A 32 17.32 -11.51 -1.85
N ILE A 33 17.20 -11.36 -0.53
CA ILE A 33 18.24 -11.77 0.43
C ILE A 33 18.06 -13.24 0.85
N SER A 34 19.14 -13.87 1.29
CA SER A 34 19.09 -15.21 1.88
C SER A 34 18.45 -15.22 3.26
N LEU A 35 17.93 -16.36 3.71
CA LEU A 35 17.37 -16.52 5.06
C LEU A 35 18.40 -16.19 6.15
N LYS A 36 19.68 -16.54 5.97
CA LYS A 36 20.76 -16.18 6.91
C LYS A 36 20.97 -14.67 7.01
N GLN A 37 20.82 -13.95 5.91
CA GLN A 37 20.92 -12.48 5.94
C GLN A 37 19.70 -11.86 6.62
N ALA A 38 18.50 -12.41 6.39
CA ALA A 38 17.27 -11.97 7.06
C ALA A 38 17.34 -12.19 8.58
N ASP A 39 17.82 -13.36 9.01
CA ASP A 39 18.07 -13.71 10.41
C ASP A 39 19.07 -12.74 11.07
N ALA A 40 20.22 -12.51 10.42
CA ALA A 40 21.24 -11.61 10.95
C ALA A 40 20.74 -10.16 11.15
N ILE A 41 19.93 -9.62 10.22
CA ILE A 41 19.36 -8.27 10.37
C ILE A 41 18.25 -8.23 11.43
N TYR A 42 17.50 -9.32 11.59
CA TYR A 42 16.48 -9.46 12.63
C TYR A 42 17.12 -9.49 14.02
N ASP A 43 18.15 -10.32 14.23
CA ASP A 43 18.89 -10.39 15.48
C ASP A 43 19.54 -9.06 15.85
N ASN A 44 20.11 -8.37 14.87
CA ASN A 44 20.71 -7.06 15.08
C ASN A 44 19.66 -6.02 15.54
N TYR A 45 18.41 -6.09 15.06
CA TYR A 45 17.32 -5.27 15.58
C TYR A 45 16.93 -5.68 17.02
N SER A 46 16.90 -6.98 17.32
CA SER A 46 16.65 -7.49 18.69
C SER A 46 17.64 -6.91 19.69
N GLN A 47 18.93 -6.98 19.37
CA GLN A 47 20.01 -6.55 20.27
C GLN A 47 20.08 -5.03 20.44
N HIS A 48 19.75 -4.26 19.39
CA HIS A 48 20.05 -2.82 19.38
C HIS A 48 18.83 -1.90 19.38
N ARG A 49 17.59 -2.43 19.27
CA ARG A 49 16.38 -1.60 19.20
C ARG A 49 15.29 -2.03 20.15
N VAL A 50 15.00 -3.33 20.27
CA VAL A 50 13.84 -3.80 21.08
C VAL A 50 13.91 -3.33 22.51
N GLN A 51 15.00 -3.62 23.21
CA GLN A 51 15.10 -3.27 24.63
C GLN A 51 14.95 -1.77 24.86
N ILE A 52 15.53 -0.94 24.00
CA ILE A 52 15.44 0.52 24.12
C ILE A 52 13.98 0.98 23.96
N ILE A 53 13.25 0.43 22.99
CA ILE A 53 11.84 0.75 22.74
C ILE A 53 10.98 0.30 23.91
N GLU A 54 11.14 -0.95 24.34
CA GLU A 54 10.36 -1.54 25.43
C GLU A 54 10.63 -0.84 26.77
N ASP A 55 11.89 -0.54 27.08
CA ASP A 55 12.26 0.19 28.29
C ASP A 55 11.63 1.59 28.29
N TYR A 56 11.72 2.31 27.17
CA TYR A 56 11.10 3.62 27.07
C TYR A 56 9.57 3.55 27.27
N GLU A 57 8.88 2.69 26.54
CA GLU A 57 7.41 2.59 26.63
C GLU A 57 6.96 2.12 28.02
N ASN A 58 7.61 1.11 28.59
CA ASN A 58 7.24 0.57 29.89
C ASN A 58 7.59 1.50 31.06
N GLN A 59 8.65 2.32 30.95
CA GLN A 59 9.06 3.20 32.05
C GLN A 59 8.48 4.61 31.94
N LYS A 60 8.36 5.15 30.72
CA LYS A 60 7.92 6.55 30.50
C LYS A 60 6.46 6.67 30.14
N ARG A 61 5.83 5.59 29.63
CA ARG A 61 4.43 5.57 29.20
C ARG A 61 3.73 4.30 29.71
N PRO A 62 3.85 3.98 31.02
CA PRO A 62 3.39 2.69 31.54
C PRO A 62 1.88 2.50 31.33
N THR A 63 1.51 1.25 31.05
CA THR A 63 0.14 0.75 31.00
C THR A 63 0.01 -0.47 31.89
N GLU A 64 -1.22 -0.97 32.09
CA GLU A 64 -1.44 -2.22 32.84
C GLU A 64 -0.74 -3.42 32.17
N GLU A 65 -0.77 -3.47 30.84
CA GLU A 65 -0.05 -4.45 30.05
C GLU A 65 1.38 -3.99 29.75
N LYS A 66 2.33 -4.93 29.80
CA LYS A 66 3.71 -4.69 29.39
C LYS A 66 3.76 -4.49 27.87
N PHE A 67 4.42 -3.41 27.46
CA PHE A 67 4.68 -3.12 26.06
C PHE A 67 5.75 -4.07 25.50
N GLU A 68 5.43 -4.72 24.39
CA GLU A 68 6.33 -5.51 23.55
C GLU A 68 6.53 -4.80 22.22
N ALA A 69 7.78 -4.69 21.75
CA ALA A 69 8.05 -3.97 20.51
C ALA A 69 7.54 -4.74 19.28
N SER A 70 6.89 -4.04 18.36
CA SER A 70 6.52 -4.63 17.06
C SER A 70 7.75 -5.02 16.24
N ARG A 71 7.68 -6.18 15.59
CA ARG A 71 8.79 -6.78 14.81
C ARG A 71 8.46 -7.11 13.37
N PHE A 72 7.17 -7.12 13.02
CA PHE A 72 6.72 -7.24 11.64
C PHE A 72 5.51 -6.34 11.40
N VAL A 73 5.18 -6.16 10.13
CA VAL A 73 3.95 -5.53 9.69
C VAL A 73 3.43 -6.34 8.50
N ASP A 74 2.24 -6.91 8.64
CA ASP A 74 1.64 -7.71 7.58
C ASP A 74 0.63 -6.91 6.79
N PHE A 75 0.68 -7.11 5.46
CA PHE A 75 -0.34 -6.65 4.54
C PHE A 75 -1.00 -7.87 3.93
N ASP A 76 -2.32 -7.84 3.82
CA ASP A 76 -3.04 -8.82 3.01
C ASP A 76 -2.53 -8.74 1.57
N TYR A 77 -2.08 -9.88 1.04
CA TYR A 77 -1.38 -9.95 -0.24
C TYR A 77 -2.27 -9.48 -1.40
N GLU A 78 -3.54 -9.87 -1.41
CA GLU A 78 -4.48 -9.45 -2.46
C GLU A 78 -4.83 -7.97 -2.34
N THR A 79 -4.96 -7.45 -1.12
CA THR A 79 -5.14 -6.03 -0.87
C THR A 79 -3.93 -5.22 -1.36
N LEU A 80 -2.71 -5.71 -1.17
CA LEU A 80 -1.51 -5.04 -1.68
C LEU A 80 -1.50 -4.99 -3.21
N LYS A 81 -1.87 -6.10 -3.89
CA LYS A 81 -2.03 -6.13 -5.35
C LYS A 81 -3.09 -5.15 -5.84
N GLN A 82 -4.25 -5.15 -5.18
CA GLN A 82 -5.32 -4.20 -5.47
C GLN A 82 -4.83 -2.76 -5.29
N TYR A 83 -4.08 -2.48 -4.21
CA TYR A 83 -3.51 -1.16 -3.95
C TYR A 83 -2.53 -0.74 -5.03
N MET A 84 -1.65 -1.64 -5.51
CA MET A 84 -0.75 -1.33 -6.64
C MET A 84 -1.55 -0.99 -7.91
N ALA A 85 -2.56 -1.78 -8.27
CA ALA A 85 -3.41 -1.51 -9.42
C ALA A 85 -4.19 -0.19 -9.28
N TYR A 86 -4.65 0.12 -8.08
CA TYR A 86 -5.30 1.38 -7.76
C TYR A 86 -4.35 2.57 -7.90
N LEU A 87 -3.10 2.44 -7.43
CA LEU A 87 -2.08 3.47 -7.62
C LEU A 87 -1.84 3.76 -9.11
N ASP A 88 -1.72 2.72 -9.93
CA ASP A 88 -1.54 2.87 -11.38
C ASP A 88 -2.73 3.59 -12.03
N GLN A 89 -3.96 3.23 -11.65
CA GLN A 89 -5.18 3.88 -12.13
C GLN A 89 -5.20 5.37 -11.78
N GLU A 90 -4.99 5.71 -10.51
CA GLU A 90 -5.07 7.09 -10.02
C GLU A 90 -3.94 7.96 -10.57
N ALA A 91 -2.72 7.40 -10.67
CA ALA A 91 -1.59 8.06 -11.29
C ALA A 91 -1.88 8.39 -12.75
N ALA A 92 -2.36 7.43 -13.53
CA ALA A 92 -2.69 7.64 -14.94
C ALA A 92 -3.78 8.70 -15.13
N ALA A 93 -4.86 8.65 -14.34
CA ALA A 93 -5.93 9.64 -14.38
C ALA A 93 -5.44 11.06 -14.02
N ALA A 94 -4.47 11.15 -13.12
CA ALA A 94 -3.88 12.40 -12.66
C ALA A 94 -2.79 12.98 -13.58
N GLY A 95 -2.47 12.30 -14.68
CA GLY A 95 -1.41 12.71 -15.62
C GLY A 95 0.00 12.30 -15.19
N VAL A 96 0.14 11.38 -14.24
CA VAL A 96 1.42 10.79 -13.84
C VAL A 96 1.68 9.56 -14.70
N HIS A 97 2.63 9.68 -15.62
CA HIS A 97 2.97 8.59 -16.54
C HIS A 97 3.74 7.44 -15.88
N LYS A 98 4.40 7.71 -14.75
CA LYS A 98 5.23 6.71 -14.06
C LYS A 98 5.31 6.99 -12.56
N ILE A 99 4.88 6.00 -11.77
CA ILE A 99 5.27 5.91 -10.36
C ILE A 99 6.72 5.42 -10.33
N THR A 100 7.57 6.16 -9.64
CA THR A 100 9.02 5.93 -9.62
C THR A 100 9.45 4.99 -8.51
N LYS A 101 8.88 5.15 -7.32
CA LYS A 101 9.12 4.33 -6.13
C LYS A 101 7.88 4.28 -5.26
N LEU A 102 7.77 3.21 -4.47
CA LEU A 102 6.91 3.18 -3.30
C LEU A 102 7.75 3.49 -2.06
N ARG A 103 7.50 4.62 -1.41
CA ARG A 103 8.24 5.04 -0.21
C ARG A 103 7.52 4.53 1.03
N LEU A 104 8.25 3.79 1.86
CA LEU A 104 7.79 3.34 3.16
C LEU A 104 8.29 4.31 4.23
N TYR A 105 7.38 4.76 5.09
CA TYR A 105 7.71 5.58 6.25
C TYR A 105 7.56 4.75 7.52
N PHE A 106 8.54 4.83 8.40
CA PHE A 106 8.37 4.38 9.79
C PHE A 106 7.43 5.33 10.52
N ALA A 107 6.48 4.77 11.24
CA ALA A 107 5.46 5.50 11.99
C ALA A 107 5.20 4.82 13.32
N ASN A 108 4.46 5.50 14.18
CA ASN A 108 3.90 4.93 15.41
C ASN A 108 2.43 5.28 15.46
N TYR A 109 1.60 4.32 15.86
CA TYR A 109 0.20 4.59 16.13
C TYR A 109 0.05 5.50 17.35
N PRO A 110 -0.93 6.42 17.34
CA PRO A 110 -1.17 7.29 18.49
C PRO A 110 -1.63 6.47 19.71
N ASN A 111 -1.53 7.08 20.89
CA ASN A 111 -2.11 6.51 22.10
C ASN A 111 -3.56 6.99 22.29
N GLU A 112 -4.38 6.74 21.28
CA GLU A 112 -5.78 7.18 21.22
C GLU A 112 -6.66 5.98 20.86
N GLU A 113 -7.94 6.00 21.21
CA GLU A 113 -8.87 4.92 20.82
C GLU A 113 -9.16 4.92 19.32
N LYS A 114 -9.18 6.09 18.71
CA LYS A 114 -9.59 6.30 17.32
C LYS A 114 -8.74 7.37 16.67
N PHE A 115 -8.52 7.26 15.36
CA PHE A 115 -8.01 8.36 14.56
C PHE A 115 -9.06 9.47 14.44
N SER A 116 -8.64 10.64 13.96
CA SER A 116 -9.52 11.79 13.68
C SER A 116 -10.69 11.47 12.73
N ASN A 117 -10.55 10.45 11.88
CA ASN A 117 -11.60 9.96 10.99
C ASN A 117 -12.55 8.94 11.65
N GLY A 118 -12.41 8.68 12.96
CA GLY A 118 -13.25 7.77 13.73
C GLY A 118 -12.89 6.28 13.65
N LYS A 119 -11.90 5.89 12.82
CA LYS A 119 -11.43 4.49 12.74
C LYS A 119 -10.68 4.12 14.02
N PRO A 120 -10.85 2.89 14.56
CA PRO A 120 -10.16 2.47 15.77
C PRO A 120 -8.65 2.37 15.55
N VAL A 121 -7.89 2.67 16.60
CA VAL A 121 -6.45 2.41 16.67
C VAL A 121 -6.25 1.08 17.39
N ILE A 122 -5.96 0.03 16.62
CA ILE A 122 -5.89 -1.35 17.12
C ILE A 122 -4.63 -1.56 17.96
N HIS A 123 -3.48 -1.09 17.46
CA HIS A 123 -2.18 -1.31 18.09
C HIS A 123 -1.58 0.01 18.59
N LYS A 124 -2.17 0.59 19.65
CA LYS A 124 -1.73 1.88 20.21
C LYS A 124 -0.23 1.87 20.54
N ARG A 125 0.45 2.99 20.24
CA ARG A 125 1.89 3.21 20.47
C ARG A 125 2.83 2.35 19.64
N GLN A 126 2.36 1.23 19.11
CA GLN A 126 3.16 0.29 18.34
C GLN A 126 3.73 0.94 17.08
N ASN A 127 4.94 0.51 16.71
CA ASN A 127 5.52 0.88 15.43
C ASN A 127 4.65 0.35 14.29
N SER A 128 4.61 1.11 13.22
CA SER A 128 3.87 0.82 12.00
C SER A 128 4.66 1.34 10.81
N ILE A 129 4.20 1.00 9.61
CA ILE A 129 4.66 1.61 8.38
C ILE A 129 3.47 2.04 7.53
N PHE A 130 3.68 3.08 6.73
CA PHE A 130 2.75 3.42 5.66
C PHE A 130 3.49 3.67 4.36
N MET A 131 2.81 3.39 3.26
CA MET A 131 3.36 3.49 1.91
C MET A 131 2.82 4.71 1.17
N VAL A 132 3.69 5.36 0.39
CA VAL A 132 3.37 6.53 -0.41
C VAL A 132 4.00 6.40 -1.80
N PRO A 133 3.22 6.54 -2.89
CA PRO A 133 3.77 6.53 -4.23
C PRO A 133 4.58 7.81 -4.47
N THR A 134 5.63 7.70 -5.28
CA THR A 134 6.48 8.84 -5.63
C THR A 134 6.54 9.05 -7.13
N LEU A 135 6.77 10.30 -7.54
CA LEU A 135 7.06 10.69 -8.92
C LEU A 135 8.37 11.47 -8.96
N GLU A 136 9.04 11.50 -10.10
CA GLU A 136 10.24 12.31 -10.30
C GLU A 136 9.84 13.76 -10.59
N ASP A 137 10.43 14.69 -9.86
CA ASP A 137 10.40 16.11 -10.17
C ASP A 137 11.79 16.71 -9.86
N GLY A 138 12.43 17.29 -10.88
CA GLY A 138 13.78 17.85 -10.77
C GLY A 138 14.85 16.85 -10.33
N GLY A 139 14.79 15.59 -10.78
CA GLY A 139 15.74 14.54 -10.41
C GLY A 139 15.56 13.97 -8.99
N ILE A 140 14.53 14.40 -8.26
CA ILE A 140 14.22 13.93 -6.91
C ILE A 140 12.87 13.20 -6.94
N ASN A 141 12.78 12.08 -6.21
CA ASN A 141 11.52 11.34 -6.09
C ASN A 141 10.70 11.91 -4.93
N TYR A 142 9.60 12.61 -5.24
CA TYR A 142 8.70 13.19 -4.24
C TYR A 142 7.45 12.36 -4.07
N GLY A 143 6.95 12.26 -2.84
CA GLY A 143 5.64 11.67 -2.58
C GLY A 143 4.54 12.58 -3.12
N PHE A 144 3.52 11.98 -3.75
CA PHE A 144 2.40 12.72 -4.32
C PHE A 144 1.05 12.19 -3.82
N TYR A 145 0.03 13.02 -3.98
CA TYR A 145 -1.38 12.70 -3.75
C TYR A 145 -2.21 13.27 -4.91
N ILE A 146 -3.51 12.99 -4.94
CA ILE A 146 -4.41 13.55 -5.96
C ILE A 146 -5.08 14.80 -5.40
N GLY A 147 -4.78 15.95 -6.00
CA GLY A 147 -5.35 17.25 -5.66
C GLY A 147 -6.83 17.36 -6.00
N GLU A 148 -7.47 18.44 -5.54
CA GLU A 148 -8.91 18.69 -5.75
C GLU A 148 -9.28 18.88 -7.23
N ASN A 149 -8.30 19.31 -8.03
CA ASN A 149 -8.39 19.43 -9.48
C ASN A 149 -8.24 18.08 -10.21
N GLY A 150 -8.07 16.96 -9.49
CA GLY A 150 -7.83 15.63 -10.04
C GLY A 150 -6.43 15.43 -10.62
N LYS A 151 -5.49 16.36 -10.38
CA LYS A 151 -4.09 16.25 -10.81
C LYS A 151 -3.19 15.83 -9.66
N ALA A 152 -2.02 15.31 -9.98
CA ALA A 152 -1.05 14.94 -8.97
C ALA A 152 -0.44 16.21 -8.36
N GLU A 153 -0.40 16.26 -7.03
CA GLU A 153 0.21 17.32 -6.25
C GLU A 153 1.23 16.72 -5.27
N LEU A 154 2.27 17.48 -4.93
CA LEU A 154 3.36 16.98 -4.10
C LEU A 154 3.02 17.16 -2.61
N ILE A 155 3.28 16.12 -1.82
CA ILE A 155 3.04 16.15 -0.36
C ILE A 155 3.88 17.25 0.33
N LYS A 156 5.06 17.56 -0.21
CA LYS A 156 5.91 18.66 0.31
C LYS A 156 5.22 20.02 0.24
N ASP A 157 4.47 20.27 -0.83
CA ASP A 157 3.84 21.55 -1.10
C ASP A 157 2.57 21.69 -0.24
N TRP A 158 1.78 20.62 -0.11
CA TRP A 158 0.69 20.52 0.88
C TRP A 158 1.18 20.83 2.30
N LYS A 159 2.30 20.23 2.72
CA LYS A 159 2.86 20.43 4.06
C LYS A 159 3.39 21.86 4.28
N ALA A 160 3.93 22.50 3.25
CA ALA A 160 4.36 23.90 3.34
C ALA A 160 3.15 24.82 3.53
N ASN A 161 2.10 24.64 2.73
CA ASN A 161 0.88 25.45 2.79
C ASN A 161 0.13 25.31 4.12
N MET A 162 0.19 24.15 4.78
CA MET A 162 -0.37 23.96 6.12
C MET A 162 0.36 24.74 7.22
N LYS A 163 1.67 25.00 7.08
CA LYS A 163 2.45 25.71 8.09
C LYS A 163 2.19 27.21 8.08
N ASP A 164 1.86 27.77 6.93
CA ASP A 164 1.57 29.20 6.76
C ASP A 164 0.12 29.58 7.15
N GLY A 165 -0.71 28.59 7.54
CA GLY A 165 -2.14 28.75 7.84
C GLY A 165 -2.57 28.24 9.22
N LEU A 166 -1.70 28.31 10.25
CA LEU A 166 -1.99 27.81 11.61
C LEU A 166 -3.05 28.61 12.40
N GLY A 167 -3.84 29.45 11.74
CA GLY A 167 -4.94 30.19 12.35
C GLY A 167 -6.19 30.04 11.49
N ASN A 168 -7.15 29.24 11.98
CA ASN A 168 -8.48 29.01 11.40
C ASN A 168 -8.47 28.25 10.07
N HIS A 169 -8.71 26.93 10.11
CA HIS A 169 -9.55 26.15 9.17
C HIS A 169 -9.33 24.64 9.37
N ILE A 170 -9.43 24.14 10.61
CA ILE A 170 -9.58 22.70 10.87
C ILE A 170 -11.06 22.35 10.68
N ASN A 171 -11.55 22.36 9.43
CA ASN A 171 -12.87 21.85 9.07
C ASN A 171 -13.00 21.56 7.56
N LYS A 172 -11.94 21.08 6.91
CA LYS A 172 -12.06 20.42 5.60
C LYS A 172 -11.92 18.91 5.85
N LYS A 173 -13.02 18.17 5.72
CA LYS A 173 -13.02 16.70 5.80
C LYS A 173 -12.14 16.16 4.65
N GLU A 174 -10.89 15.85 4.94
CA GLU A 174 -10.05 15.04 4.05
C GLU A 174 -10.55 13.59 4.13
N ASN A 175 -11.23 13.13 3.08
CA ASN A 175 -11.82 11.79 3.04
C ASN A 175 -10.78 10.78 2.54
N ALA A 176 -10.26 9.93 3.41
CA ALA A 176 -9.47 8.76 3.03
C ALA A 176 -10.42 7.62 2.59
N TYR A 177 -10.71 7.54 1.28
CA TYR A 177 -11.48 6.43 0.71
C TYR A 177 -10.58 5.19 0.61
N ALA A 178 -10.88 4.15 1.41
CA ALA A 178 -10.31 2.82 1.26
C ALA A 178 -11.46 1.86 0.96
N GLY A 179 -11.42 1.17 -0.19
CA GLY A 179 -12.47 0.26 -0.64
C GLY A 179 -12.13 -1.20 -0.41
N PHE A 180 -12.92 -1.89 0.42
CA PHE A 180 -13.13 -3.34 0.31
C PHE A 180 -14.23 -3.56 -0.76
N ALA A 181 -13.93 -4.27 -1.85
CA ALA A 181 -14.86 -4.53 -2.98
C ALA A 181 -15.95 -5.57 -2.62
N PRO A 182 -17.05 -5.79 -3.41
CA PRO A 182 -17.41 -5.26 -4.73
C PRO A 182 -18.83 -4.65 -4.83
N THR A 183 -18.96 -3.48 -5.45
CA THR A 183 -20.14 -3.14 -6.26
C THR A 183 -19.72 -2.09 -7.28
N PHE A 184 -19.84 -2.41 -8.56
CA PHE A 184 -19.58 -1.47 -9.65
C PHE A 184 -20.66 -0.39 -9.67
N THR A 185 -20.45 0.68 -8.91
CA THR A 185 -21.03 2.00 -9.19
C THR A 185 -19.91 3.01 -9.19
N LEU A 186 -19.35 3.25 -10.39
CA LEU A 186 -18.48 4.39 -10.67
C LEU A 186 -19.31 5.67 -10.56
N ASN A 187 -19.46 6.18 -9.33
CA ASN A 187 -19.91 7.53 -9.04
C ASN A 187 -19.03 8.11 -7.94
N SER A 188 -17.73 8.27 -8.22
CA SER A 188 -16.88 9.14 -7.40
C SER A 188 -17.05 10.58 -7.89
N SER A 189 -18.19 11.20 -7.60
CA SER A 189 -18.29 12.65 -7.70
C SER A 189 -17.32 13.27 -6.70
N LEU A 190 -16.37 14.05 -7.23
CA LEU A 190 -15.42 14.91 -6.53
C LEU A 190 -16.00 15.51 -5.24
N GLN A 191 -15.35 15.26 -4.11
CA GLN A 191 -15.35 16.19 -2.97
C GLN A 191 -14.15 15.87 -2.04
N GLY A 192 -13.07 16.64 -2.22
CA GLY A 192 -11.86 16.64 -1.39
C GLY A 192 -10.61 16.11 -2.08
N SER A 193 -9.44 16.59 -1.64
CA SER A 193 -8.15 15.99 -1.99
C SER A 193 -8.10 14.53 -1.55
N LYS A 194 -7.45 13.68 -2.34
CA LYS A 194 -7.45 12.23 -2.17
C LYS A 194 -6.03 11.74 -1.87
N SER A 195 -5.84 11.28 -0.64
CA SER A 195 -4.58 10.67 -0.19
C SER A 195 -4.37 9.32 -0.86
N LEU A 196 -3.14 9.08 -1.32
CA LEU A 196 -2.68 7.78 -1.80
C LEU A 196 -1.87 7.03 -0.74
N ALA A 197 -1.76 7.57 0.48
CA ALA A 197 -1.02 6.93 1.56
C ALA A 197 -1.78 5.71 2.07
N PHE A 198 -1.13 4.55 2.08
CA PHE A 198 -1.72 3.30 2.53
C PHE A 198 -1.10 2.83 3.83
N ASN A 199 -1.93 2.75 4.86
CA ASN A 199 -1.60 2.18 6.17
C ASN A 199 -2.67 1.14 6.51
N PHE A 200 -2.42 -0.10 6.11
CA PHE A 200 -3.21 -1.26 6.54
C PHE A 200 -2.27 -2.40 6.92
N GLY A 201 -1.26 -2.05 7.70
CA GLY A 201 -0.36 -3.00 8.32
C GLY A 201 -0.79 -3.25 9.77
N GLN A 202 -1.19 -4.47 10.12
CA GLN A 202 -1.30 -4.84 11.52
C GLN A 202 0.11 -5.24 11.98
N GLY A 203 0.75 -4.34 12.74
CA GLY A 203 2.06 -4.57 13.32
C GLY A 203 1.91 -5.27 14.67
N GLY A 204 2.74 -6.28 14.92
CA GLY A 204 2.69 -7.07 16.15
C GLY A 204 4.06 -7.55 16.62
N PRO A 205 4.13 -8.04 17.88
CA PRO A 205 5.29 -8.79 18.35
C PRO A 205 5.45 -10.06 17.51
N PRO A 206 6.68 -10.54 17.26
CA PRO A 206 6.94 -11.60 16.30
C PRO A 206 6.26 -12.92 16.72
N PRO A 207 5.76 -13.72 15.77
CA PRO A 207 5.36 -15.10 16.08
C PRO A 207 6.56 -15.83 16.68
N LYS A 208 6.34 -16.64 17.71
CA LYS A 208 7.43 -17.33 18.44
C LYS A 208 8.24 -18.32 17.59
N THR A 209 7.81 -18.60 16.35
CA THR A 209 8.39 -19.58 15.44
C THR A 209 9.14 -18.95 14.27
N ASP A 210 9.04 -17.63 14.09
CA ASP A 210 9.55 -16.92 12.93
C ASP A 210 10.73 -16.04 13.34
N PHE A 211 11.90 -16.32 12.75
CA PHE A 211 13.19 -15.70 13.08
C PHE A 211 13.49 -15.70 14.60
#